data_AF-A0AAE0ZW00-F1
#
_entry.id   AF-A0AAE0ZW00-F1
#
_cell.length_a   1.000
_cell.length_b   1.000
_cell.length_c   1.000
_cell.angle_alpha   90.00
_cell.angle_beta   90.00
_cell.angle_gamma   90.00
#
_symmetry.space_group_name_H-M   'P 1'
#
loop_
_entity.id
_entity.type
_entity.pdbx_description
1 polymer ?
#
loop_
_entity_poly.entity_id
_entity_poly.type
_entity_poly.pdbx_seq_one_letter_code
_entity_poly.pdbx_strand_id
1 'polypeptide(L)'
;MSLGSLPALPAKARLSTTVALDEPENGDFIFLSTVSDGTSTQTHDYLKNEHNPLENFVPEQAKSSSKTVETPSSRPEDKHTDNGNGGFRPVTQKVNHEFSNQQLQVCCKANASEVKNSHDYLDEAMVTSPITRAIIRGDHTLVLESLRQGENAGTFCSKSGQGYLHIISRHARSDNETAWVPMVYQLSNSGADLNHRDKTGCTAARVAIRRKLVQ
;
A
#
# COMPACT_ATOMS: atom_id res chain seq x y z
N MET A 1 -28.69 44.36 -42.30
CA MET A 1 -28.54 43.38 -41.21
C MET A 1 -27.56 42.33 -41.72
N SER A 2 -26.27 42.44 -41.35
CA SER A 2 -25.22 41.51 -41.79
C SER A 2 -25.23 40.25 -40.92
N LEU A 3 -25.47 39.10 -41.54
CA LEU A 3 -25.32 37.79 -40.92
C LEU A 3 -23.83 37.43 -40.92
N GLY A 4 -23.23 37.39 -39.73
CA GLY A 4 -21.85 36.98 -39.51
C GLY A 4 -21.69 35.47 -39.68
N SER A 5 -20.72 35.09 -40.52
CA SER A 5 -20.32 33.71 -40.79
C SER A 5 -19.53 33.13 -39.61
N LEU A 6 -19.92 31.95 -39.11
CA LEU A 6 -19.24 31.23 -38.03
C LEU A 6 -18.08 30.37 -38.58
N PRO A 7 -16.93 30.30 -37.90
CA PRO A 7 -15.80 29.48 -38.32
C PRO A 7 -16.04 27.98 -38.06
N ALA A 8 -15.69 27.17 -39.04
CA ALA A 8 -15.81 25.71 -39.01
C ALA A 8 -14.85 25.08 -37.98
N LEU A 9 -15.37 24.20 -37.14
CA LEU A 9 -14.59 23.43 -36.15
C LEU A 9 -13.81 22.30 -36.84
N PRO A 10 -12.57 22.00 -36.41
CA PRO A 10 -11.77 20.93 -36.99
C PRO A 10 -12.31 19.54 -36.60
N ALA A 11 -12.40 18.67 -37.61
CA ALA A 11 -12.82 17.29 -37.47
C ALA A 11 -11.86 16.53 -36.55
N LYS A 12 -12.38 16.00 -35.44
CA LYS A 12 -11.66 15.09 -34.54
C LYS A 12 -11.33 13.80 -35.29
N ALA A 13 -10.04 13.52 -35.42
CA ALA A 13 -9.54 12.23 -35.88
C ALA A 13 -9.99 11.11 -34.93
N ARG A 14 -10.77 10.16 -35.46
CA ARG A 14 -11.08 8.89 -34.79
C ARG A 14 -9.87 7.96 -34.96
N LEU A 15 -9.10 7.78 -33.89
CA LEU A 15 -8.19 6.65 -33.77
C LEU A 15 -9.03 5.42 -33.40
N SER A 16 -9.27 4.53 -34.37
CA SER A 16 -9.77 3.18 -34.11
C SER A 16 -8.57 2.29 -33.83
N THR A 17 -8.32 1.99 -32.55
CA THR A 17 -7.34 1.00 -32.15
C THR A 17 -8.02 -0.36 -32.15
N THR A 18 -7.81 -1.14 -33.21
CA THR A 18 -8.20 -2.55 -33.27
C THR A 18 -7.06 -3.36 -32.65
N VAL A 19 -7.28 -3.91 -31.45
CA VAL A 19 -6.35 -4.85 -30.81
C VAL A 19 -6.77 -6.24 -31.25
N ALA A 20 -5.94 -6.89 -32.08
CA ALA A 20 -6.08 -8.31 -32.37
C ALA A 20 -5.48 -9.10 -31.20
N LEU A 21 -6.31 -9.91 -30.53
CA LEU A 21 -5.88 -10.91 -29.56
C LEU A 21 -5.61 -12.19 -30.33
N ASP A 22 -4.34 -12.49 -30.57
CA ASP A 22 -3.87 -13.80 -31.01
C ASP A 22 -3.40 -14.53 -29.74
N GLU A 23 -4.01 -15.67 -29.41
CA GLU A 23 -3.64 -16.48 -28.24
C GLU A 23 -2.45 -17.38 -28.57
N PRO A 24 -1.31 -17.27 -27.86
CA PRO A 24 -0.21 -18.21 -28.03
C PRO A 24 -0.35 -19.43 -27.11
N GLU A 25 -0.44 -20.62 -27.72
CA GLU A 25 -0.56 -21.92 -27.02
C GLU A 25 0.74 -22.45 -26.41
N ASN A 26 1.88 -21.75 -26.45
CA ASN A 26 3.10 -22.25 -25.84
C ASN A 26 3.86 -21.16 -25.08
N GLY A 27 4.03 -21.41 -23.79
CA GLY A 27 4.67 -20.52 -22.84
C GLY A 27 6.14 -20.29 -23.16
N ASP A 28 6.45 -19.06 -23.54
CA ASP A 28 7.68 -18.36 -23.20
C ASP A 28 7.41 -16.85 -23.30
N PHE A 29 7.29 -16.19 -22.15
CA PHE A 29 7.09 -14.75 -22.06
C PHE A 29 8.44 -14.04 -22.22
N ILE A 30 8.73 -13.55 -23.43
CA ILE A 30 9.82 -12.59 -23.65
C ILE A 30 9.24 -11.18 -23.64
N PHE A 31 9.57 -10.40 -22.61
CA PHE A 31 9.26 -8.96 -22.55
C PHE A 31 10.18 -8.22 -23.54
N LEU A 32 9.66 -7.87 -24.71
CA LEU A 32 10.29 -6.89 -25.60
C LEU A 32 9.81 -5.49 -25.21
N SER A 33 10.62 -4.77 -24.45
CA SER A 33 10.43 -3.33 -24.22
C SER A 33 10.81 -2.56 -25.48
N THR A 34 9.83 -2.09 -26.25
CA THR A 34 10.06 -1.11 -27.32
C THR A 34 10.11 0.28 -26.70
N VAL A 35 11.31 0.87 -26.66
CA VAL A 35 11.51 2.30 -26.41
C VAL A 35 11.04 3.04 -27.65
N SER A 36 9.98 3.83 -27.52
CA SER A 36 9.49 4.73 -28.55
C SER A 36 10.17 6.08 -28.37
N ASP A 37 11.27 6.30 -29.08
CA ASP A 37 11.89 7.63 -29.23
C ASP A 37 10.98 8.53 -30.05
N GLY A 38 10.20 9.37 -29.36
CA GLY A 38 9.33 10.39 -29.92
C GLY A 38 10.03 11.74 -30.01
N THR A 39 10.36 12.10 -31.25
CA THR A 39 11.06 13.29 -31.72
C THR A 39 10.60 14.64 -31.16
N SER A 40 11.60 15.44 -30.82
CA SER A 40 11.64 16.90 -30.66
C SER A 40 10.91 17.66 -31.76
N THR A 41 10.02 18.59 -31.36
CA THR A 41 9.77 19.83 -32.12
C THR A 41 9.91 21.02 -31.18
N GLN A 42 11.02 21.72 -31.41
CA GLN A 42 11.39 23.00 -30.83
C GLN A 42 10.63 24.11 -31.57
N THR A 43 9.81 24.89 -30.86
CA THR A 43 9.48 26.26 -31.25
C THR A 43 9.57 27.15 -30.01
N HIS A 44 10.65 27.92 -29.98
CA HIS A 44 10.80 29.15 -29.22
C HIS A 44 9.61 30.07 -29.49
N ASP A 45 9.05 30.71 -28.45
CA ASP A 45 8.97 32.16 -28.48
C ASP A 45 8.83 32.79 -27.09
N TYR A 46 9.51 33.93 -26.99
CA TYR A 46 9.76 34.78 -25.83
C TYR A 46 8.49 35.27 -25.14
N LEU A 47 8.49 35.32 -23.80
CA LEU A 47 8.07 36.53 -23.08
C LEU A 47 8.82 36.62 -21.73
N LYS A 48 9.60 37.71 -21.64
CA LYS A 48 10.30 38.21 -20.47
C LYS A 48 9.31 38.45 -19.32
N ASN A 49 9.71 38.13 -18.09
CA ASN A 49 9.51 39.06 -16.98
C ASN A 49 10.62 38.90 -15.95
N GLU A 50 11.28 40.03 -15.72
CA GLU A 50 12.40 40.22 -14.84
C GLU A 50 11.93 40.45 -13.39
N HIS A 51 12.88 40.27 -12.46
CA HIS A 51 12.92 40.76 -11.08
C HIS A 51 12.18 39.93 -10.01
N ASN A 52 12.94 39.14 -9.23
CA ASN A 52 13.52 39.70 -8.00
C ASN A 52 14.63 38.81 -7.40
N PRO A 53 15.57 39.40 -6.63
CA PRO A 53 16.89 38.83 -6.35
C PRO A 53 16.98 38.03 -5.04
N LEU A 54 17.89 37.06 -5.08
CA LEU A 54 18.84 36.61 -4.06
C LEU A 54 18.65 37.16 -2.63
N GLU A 55 18.32 36.27 -1.70
CA GLU A 55 19.02 36.21 -0.41
C GLU A 55 19.33 34.76 -0.02
N ASN A 56 20.61 34.43 -0.15
CA ASN A 56 21.45 33.69 0.78
C ASN A 56 20.75 32.93 1.92
N PHE A 57 20.85 31.59 1.90
CA PHE A 57 21.10 30.87 3.15
C PHE A 57 22.04 29.68 2.91
N VAL A 58 23.16 29.76 3.61
CA VAL A 58 24.32 28.86 3.65
C VAL A 58 23.98 27.59 4.45
N PRO A 59 24.56 26.42 4.13
CA PRO A 59 24.25 25.15 4.76
C PRO A 59 24.98 24.97 6.10
N GLU A 60 24.25 24.61 7.16
CA GLU A 60 24.89 24.17 8.41
C GLU A 60 24.95 22.64 8.46
N GLN A 61 26.17 22.14 8.38
CA GLN A 61 26.53 20.75 8.63
C GLN A 61 26.39 20.43 10.12
N ALA A 62 25.78 19.28 10.43
CA ALA A 62 25.97 18.64 11.73
C ALA A 62 26.20 17.13 11.56
N LYS A 63 27.49 16.76 11.63
CA LYS A 63 28.09 15.63 12.38
C LYS A 63 27.28 14.32 12.36
N SER A 64 27.65 13.34 11.54
CA SER A 64 28.74 12.39 11.79
C SER A 64 28.89 11.99 13.28
N SER A 65 28.34 10.83 13.62
CA SER A 65 28.76 10.04 14.77
C SER A 65 28.70 8.57 14.39
N SER A 66 29.79 8.12 13.79
CA SER A 66 30.16 6.72 13.62
C SER A 66 30.37 6.11 15.00
N LYS A 67 29.55 5.14 15.39
CA LYS A 67 29.83 4.28 16.54
C LYS A 67 30.25 2.90 16.03
N THR A 68 31.55 2.76 15.89
CA THR A 68 32.32 1.51 15.94
C THR A 68 32.07 0.82 17.30
N VAL A 69 32.34 -0.50 17.38
CA VAL A 69 32.38 -1.40 18.56
C VAL A 69 31.24 -2.43 18.52
N GLU A 70 31.44 -3.75 18.53
CA GLU A 70 32.60 -4.64 18.51
C GLU A 70 32.10 -6.03 18.08
N THR A 71 32.95 -6.80 17.42
CA THR A 71 32.76 -8.22 17.13
C THR A 71 33.42 -9.06 18.23
N PRO A 72 32.68 -9.98 18.88
CA PRO A 72 33.26 -11.19 19.47
C PRO A 72 32.76 -12.39 18.66
N SER A 73 33.54 -13.16 17.90
CA SER A 73 34.83 -13.82 18.16
C SER A 73 34.90 -14.54 19.51
N SER A 74 34.25 -15.70 19.60
CA SER A 74 34.92 -16.94 20.05
C SER A 74 33.96 -18.13 20.06
N ARG A 75 34.33 -19.12 19.24
CA ARG A 75 33.99 -20.55 19.32
C ARG A 75 34.31 -21.07 20.74
N PRO A 76 33.55 -22.05 21.24
CA PRO A 76 34.21 -23.30 21.56
C PRO A 76 33.46 -24.50 20.95
N GLU A 77 34.25 -25.40 20.38
CA GLU A 77 33.85 -26.76 20.16
C GLU A 77 33.78 -27.44 21.53
N ASP A 78 32.66 -28.07 21.84
CA ASP A 78 32.66 -29.12 22.85
C ASP A 78 31.93 -30.35 22.35
N LYS A 79 32.65 -31.45 22.55
CA LYS A 79 32.34 -32.81 22.14
C LYS A 79 31.41 -33.46 23.16
N HIS A 80 30.68 -34.44 22.63
CA HIS A 80 30.43 -35.76 23.23
C HIS A 80 29.24 -35.98 24.18
N THR A 81 28.57 -37.10 23.89
CA THR A 81 27.70 -37.95 24.73
C THR A 81 26.33 -37.33 25.05
N ASP A 82 25.21 -38.05 25.08
CA ASP A 82 24.97 -39.45 25.38
C ASP A 82 23.57 -39.86 24.87
N ASN A 83 23.42 -41.16 24.63
CA ASN A 83 22.15 -41.83 24.34
C ASN A 83 21.23 -41.79 25.56
N GLY A 84 20.20 -40.96 25.52
CA GLY A 84 19.18 -40.86 26.57
C GLY A 84 17.78 -41.17 26.06
N ASN A 85 17.46 -42.46 25.98
CA ASN A 85 16.10 -42.97 25.80
C ASN A 85 15.22 -42.54 26.99
N GLY A 86 14.47 -41.44 26.83
CA GLY A 86 13.60 -40.88 27.86
C GLY A 86 12.18 -40.71 27.33
N GLY A 87 11.27 -41.54 27.83
CA GLY A 87 9.91 -41.70 27.33
C GLY A 87 9.12 -40.42 27.14
N PHE A 88 8.40 -40.37 26.01
CA PHE A 88 7.30 -39.46 25.77
C PHE A 88 6.26 -39.57 26.89
N ARG A 89 6.29 -38.63 27.84
CA ARG A 89 5.14 -38.34 28.68
C ARG A 89 4.26 -37.36 27.92
N PRO A 90 2.99 -37.68 27.62
CA PRO A 90 2.06 -36.70 27.10
C PRO A 90 1.80 -35.66 28.18
N VAL A 91 2.44 -34.50 28.07
CA VAL A 91 2.07 -33.32 28.84
C VAL A 91 0.75 -32.85 28.26
N THR A 92 -0.35 -33.26 28.89
CA THR A 92 -1.66 -32.64 28.69
C THR A 92 -1.58 -31.24 29.29
N GLN A 93 -1.03 -30.30 28.52
CA GLN A 93 -1.09 -28.89 28.83
C GLN A 93 -2.55 -28.47 28.64
N LYS A 94 -3.32 -28.47 29.73
CA LYS A 94 -4.59 -27.74 29.81
C LYS A 94 -4.23 -26.26 29.69
N VAL A 95 -4.12 -25.78 28.45
CA VAL A 95 -4.00 -24.36 28.16
C VAL A 95 -5.36 -23.76 28.48
N ASN A 96 -5.43 -22.97 29.54
CA ASN A 96 -6.63 -22.25 29.94
C ASN A 96 -7.03 -21.26 28.82
N HIS A 97 -7.87 -21.74 27.91
CA HIS A 97 -8.41 -21.02 26.74
C HIS A 97 -9.55 -20.05 27.14
N GLU A 98 -9.50 -19.45 28.33
CA GLU A 98 -10.54 -18.54 28.81
C GLU A 98 -10.06 -17.09 28.97
N PHE A 99 -8.75 -16.81 28.94
CA PHE A 99 -8.26 -15.46 29.23
C PHE A 99 -8.29 -14.47 28.05
N SER A 100 -8.59 -14.92 26.82
CA SER A 100 -8.50 -14.03 25.65
C SER A 100 -9.84 -13.45 25.16
N ASN A 101 -10.99 -13.94 25.64
CA ASN A 101 -12.30 -13.52 25.10
C ASN A 101 -12.90 -12.27 25.78
N GLN A 102 -12.52 -11.93 27.01
CA GLN A 102 -13.04 -10.72 27.68
C GLN A 102 -12.37 -9.43 27.22
N GLN A 103 -11.06 -9.44 26.91
CA GLN A 103 -10.43 -8.30 26.21
C GLN A 103 -10.87 -8.15 24.74
N LEU A 104 -11.40 -9.22 24.14
CA LEU A 104 -12.03 -9.16 22.81
C LEU A 104 -13.35 -8.38 22.82
N GLN A 105 -14.03 -8.26 23.97
CA GLN A 105 -15.36 -7.69 24.07
C GLN A 105 -15.37 -6.17 24.32
N VAL A 106 -14.26 -5.59 24.82
CA VAL A 106 -14.23 -4.18 25.27
C VAL A 106 -13.91 -3.18 24.14
N CYS A 107 -13.14 -3.55 23.12
CA CYS A 107 -12.62 -2.56 22.15
C CYS A 107 -13.58 -2.14 21.03
N CYS A 108 -14.56 -2.96 20.65
CA CYS A 108 -15.06 -2.86 19.28
C CYS A 108 -16.61 -3.04 19.23
N LYS A 109 -17.38 -2.16 19.91
CA LYS A 109 -18.83 -1.90 19.65
C LYS A 109 -18.97 -0.95 18.44
N ALA A 110 -18.57 -1.38 17.24
CA ALA A 110 -18.84 -0.61 16.02
C ALA A 110 -19.98 -1.26 15.23
N ASN A 111 -21.16 -0.66 15.27
CA ASN A 111 -22.38 -1.21 14.68
C ASN A 111 -22.18 -1.54 13.20
N ALA A 112 -22.55 -2.75 12.79
CA ALA A 112 -22.38 -3.27 11.44
C ALA A 112 -23.36 -2.66 10.41
N SER A 113 -24.18 -1.67 10.81
CA SER A 113 -25.39 -1.28 10.07
C SER A 113 -25.31 0.05 9.31
N GLU A 114 -24.22 0.79 9.31
CA GLU A 114 -24.15 2.03 8.52
C GLU A 114 -22.81 2.21 7.81
N VAL A 115 -22.79 1.91 6.51
CA VAL A 115 -21.83 2.48 5.56
C VAL A 115 -22.26 3.93 5.28
N LYS A 116 -22.31 4.76 6.33
CA LYS A 116 -22.36 6.22 6.14
C LYS A 116 -20.93 6.67 5.92
N ASN A 117 -20.68 7.16 4.70
CA ASN A 117 -19.46 7.81 4.21
C ASN A 117 -18.16 7.43 4.94
N SER A 118 -17.40 6.48 4.38
CA SER A 118 -16.06 6.08 4.84
C SER A 118 -15.06 7.25 4.99
N HIS A 119 -15.41 8.41 4.43
CA HIS A 119 -14.66 9.66 4.43
C HIS A 119 -14.52 10.29 5.83
N ASP A 120 -15.50 10.10 6.73
CA ASP A 120 -15.51 10.81 8.03
C ASP A 120 -14.46 10.29 9.02
N TYR A 121 -13.91 9.10 8.77
CA TYR A 121 -12.97 8.41 9.68
C TYR A 121 -11.50 8.55 9.30
N LEU A 122 -11.22 9.18 8.17
CA LEU A 122 -9.88 9.33 7.62
C LEU A 122 -9.41 10.79 7.72
N ASP A 123 -8.10 10.96 7.84
CA ASP A 123 -7.47 12.27 7.72
C ASP A 123 -7.49 12.71 6.27
N GLU A 124 -7.53 14.03 6.04
CA GLU A 124 -7.53 14.59 4.70
C GLU A 124 -6.31 14.18 3.87
N ALA A 125 -5.14 14.06 4.51
CA ALA A 125 -3.93 13.51 3.89
C ALA A 125 -4.11 12.06 3.43
N MET A 126 -4.75 11.22 4.25
CA MET A 126 -4.97 9.83 3.91
C MET A 126 -6.11 9.66 2.90
N VAL A 127 -7.11 10.52 2.90
CA VAL A 127 -8.19 10.55 1.89
C VAL A 127 -7.63 10.89 0.51
N THR A 128 -6.72 11.85 0.44
CA THR A 128 -6.15 12.33 -0.83
C THR A 128 -5.05 11.41 -1.38
N SER A 129 -4.50 10.54 -0.55
CA SER A 129 -3.54 9.49 -0.92
C SER A 129 -4.02 8.67 -2.14
N PRO A 130 -3.18 8.52 -3.18
CA PRO A 130 -3.47 7.65 -4.32
C PRO A 130 -3.72 6.19 -3.91
N ILE A 131 -2.95 5.63 -2.98
CA ILE A 131 -3.20 4.27 -2.42
C ILE A 131 -4.61 4.17 -1.83
N THR A 132 -5.04 5.13 -1.00
CA THR A 132 -6.39 5.06 -0.40
C THR A 132 -7.48 5.07 -1.47
N ARG A 133 -7.35 5.93 -2.49
CA ARG A 133 -8.33 5.99 -3.59
C ARG A 133 -8.36 4.67 -4.40
N ALA A 134 -7.20 4.06 -4.63
CA ALA A 134 -7.09 2.77 -5.31
C ALA A 134 -7.76 1.64 -4.49
N ILE A 135 -7.54 1.61 -3.17
CA ILE A 135 -8.18 0.65 -2.25
C ILE A 135 -9.70 0.82 -2.28
N ILE A 136 -10.22 2.05 -2.17
CA ILE A 136 -11.67 2.31 -2.19
C ILE A 136 -12.30 1.82 -3.50
N ARG A 137 -11.56 1.92 -4.63
CA ARG A 137 -11.98 1.43 -5.94
C ARG A 137 -11.85 -0.08 -6.12
N GLY A 138 -11.06 -0.77 -5.29
CA GLY A 138 -10.75 -2.18 -5.49
C GLY A 138 -9.74 -2.45 -6.62
N ASP A 139 -8.92 -1.46 -7.01
CA ASP A 139 -7.95 -1.59 -8.09
C ASP A 139 -6.52 -1.82 -7.56
N HIS A 140 -6.10 -3.09 -7.53
CA HIS A 140 -4.79 -3.48 -7.01
C HIS A 140 -3.62 -3.06 -7.92
N THR A 141 -3.90 -2.78 -9.21
CA THR A 141 -2.90 -2.28 -10.16
C THR A 141 -2.50 -0.86 -9.79
N LEU A 142 -3.49 -0.02 -9.44
CA LEU A 142 -3.23 1.35 -9.00
C LEU A 142 -2.55 1.41 -7.64
N VAL A 143 -2.81 0.45 -6.73
CA VAL A 143 -2.08 0.35 -5.46
C VAL A 143 -0.59 0.11 -5.74
N LEU A 144 -0.27 -0.86 -6.60
CA LEU A 144 1.11 -1.15 -6.99
C LEU A 144 1.80 0.04 -7.66
N GLU A 145 1.12 0.73 -8.57
CA GLU A 145 1.66 1.91 -9.24
C GLU A 145 1.96 3.04 -8.25
N SER A 146 1.08 3.26 -7.28
CA SER A 146 1.29 4.27 -6.23
C SER A 146 2.50 3.92 -5.34
N LEU A 147 2.69 2.64 -5.02
CA LEU A 147 3.86 2.16 -4.30
C LEU A 147 5.16 2.34 -5.11
N ARG A 148 5.11 2.11 -6.43
CA ARG A 148 6.26 2.35 -7.35
C ARG A 148 6.65 3.81 -7.44
N GLN A 149 5.69 4.72 -7.30
CA GLN A 149 5.94 6.16 -7.22
C GLN A 149 6.59 6.60 -5.90
N GLY A 150 6.83 5.66 -4.98
CA GLY A 150 7.48 5.92 -3.70
C GLY A 150 6.51 6.38 -2.60
N GLU A 151 5.21 6.13 -2.76
CA GLU A 151 4.25 6.41 -1.68
C GLU A 151 4.51 5.49 -0.48
N ASN A 152 4.50 6.07 0.73
CA ASN A 152 4.82 5.34 1.95
C ASN A 152 3.66 4.44 2.39
N ALA A 153 3.82 3.13 2.27
CA ALA A 153 2.85 2.11 2.71
C ALA A 153 2.65 2.04 4.23
N GLY A 154 3.57 2.61 5.01
CA GLY A 154 3.47 2.76 6.46
C GLY A 154 2.75 4.02 6.92
N THR A 155 2.01 4.70 6.03
CA THR A 155 1.24 5.90 6.42
C THR A 155 0.01 5.50 7.24
N PHE A 156 -0.21 6.23 8.33
CA PHE A 156 -1.34 6.01 9.24
C PHE A 156 -2.20 7.27 9.37
N CYS A 157 -3.50 7.08 9.58
CA CYS A 157 -4.43 8.15 9.89
C CYS A 157 -4.17 8.68 11.31
N SER A 158 -3.96 9.98 11.48
CA SER A 158 -3.79 10.63 12.79
C SER A 158 -5.09 10.66 13.58
N LYS A 159 -6.27 10.75 12.95
CA LYS A 159 -7.57 10.70 13.65
C LYS A 159 -7.90 9.33 14.21
N SER A 160 -7.78 8.27 13.42
CA SER A 160 -8.22 6.91 13.80
C SER A 160 -7.09 5.95 14.16
N GLY A 161 -5.84 6.29 13.84
CA GLY A 161 -4.69 5.39 13.96
C GLY A 161 -4.69 4.27 12.93
N GLN A 162 -5.55 4.31 11.90
CA GLN A 162 -5.68 3.24 10.92
C GLN A 162 -4.62 3.34 9.82
N GLY A 163 -4.02 2.22 9.47
CA GLY A 163 -3.17 2.09 8.28
C GLY A 163 -3.96 1.61 7.06
N TYR A 164 -3.30 1.49 5.91
CA TYR A 164 -3.95 1.02 4.68
C TYR A 164 -4.57 -0.39 4.81
N LEU A 165 -3.97 -1.27 5.59
CA LEU A 165 -4.50 -2.62 5.83
C LEU A 165 -5.84 -2.60 6.59
N HIS A 166 -6.03 -1.65 7.51
CA HIS A 166 -7.32 -1.44 8.17
C HIS A 166 -8.38 -0.95 7.19
N ILE A 167 -7.98 -0.09 6.23
CA ILE A 167 -8.88 0.42 5.18
C ILE A 167 -9.30 -0.72 4.25
N ILE A 168 -8.35 -1.55 3.79
CA ILE A 168 -8.66 -2.76 3.00
C ILE A 168 -9.64 -3.63 3.77
N SER A 169 -9.37 -3.94 5.04
CA SER A 169 -10.24 -4.80 5.84
C SER A 169 -11.67 -4.24 6.02
N ARG A 170 -11.86 -2.92 5.85
CA ARG A 170 -13.16 -2.25 5.94
C ARG A 170 -13.92 -2.25 4.61
N HIS A 171 -13.19 -2.10 3.50
CA HIS A 171 -13.75 -2.01 2.15
C HIS A 171 -13.81 -3.35 1.43
N ALA A 172 -13.01 -4.32 1.88
CA ALA A 172 -13.02 -5.66 1.37
C ALA A 172 -14.41 -6.27 1.51
N ARG A 173 -14.80 -6.98 0.47
CA ARG A 173 -16.03 -7.73 0.36
C ARG A 173 -15.64 -9.16 -0.03
N SER A 174 -16.36 -10.14 0.50
CA SER A 174 -16.09 -11.56 0.25
C SER A 174 -16.33 -11.97 -1.20
N ASP A 175 -17.04 -11.15 -1.98
CA ASP A 175 -17.32 -11.40 -3.40
C ASP A 175 -16.12 -11.11 -4.33
N ASN A 176 -15.07 -10.43 -3.85
CA ASN A 176 -13.95 -10.01 -4.69
C ASN A 176 -12.58 -10.28 -4.05
N GLU A 177 -12.37 -11.50 -3.57
CA GLU A 177 -11.09 -11.94 -3.01
C GLU A 177 -9.91 -11.69 -3.97
N THR A 178 -10.15 -11.88 -5.27
CA THR A 178 -9.17 -11.67 -6.35
C THR A 178 -8.62 -10.25 -6.40
N ALA A 179 -9.36 -9.24 -5.95
CA ALA A 179 -8.87 -7.86 -5.89
C ALA A 179 -8.12 -7.55 -4.59
N TRP A 180 -8.60 -8.06 -3.44
CA TRP A 180 -8.07 -7.66 -2.13
C TRP A 180 -6.81 -8.42 -1.72
N VAL A 181 -6.70 -9.71 -2.08
CA VAL A 181 -5.52 -10.53 -1.76
C VAL A 181 -4.24 -9.93 -2.35
N PRO A 182 -4.20 -9.53 -3.64
CA PRO A 182 -3.02 -8.86 -4.19
C PRO A 182 -2.68 -7.54 -3.48
N MET A 183 -3.67 -6.74 -3.07
CA MET A 183 -3.40 -5.47 -2.37
C MET A 183 -2.71 -5.70 -1.02
N VAL A 184 -3.19 -6.67 -0.23
CA VAL A 184 -2.60 -7.01 1.06
C VAL A 184 -1.16 -7.49 0.86
N TYR A 185 -0.93 -8.34 -0.14
CA TYR A 185 0.39 -8.82 -0.48
C TYR A 185 1.35 -7.70 -0.89
N GLN A 186 0.91 -6.80 -1.77
CA GLN A 186 1.70 -5.64 -2.21
C GLN A 186 2.08 -4.70 -1.05
N LEU A 187 1.13 -4.39 -0.17
CA LEU A 187 1.38 -3.54 0.99
C LEU A 187 2.31 -4.23 2.01
N SER A 188 2.16 -5.53 2.22
CA SER A 188 3.06 -6.28 3.10
C SER A 188 4.50 -6.27 2.58
N ASN A 189 4.68 -6.43 1.27
CA ASN A 189 6.00 -6.42 0.64
C ASN A 189 6.64 -5.03 0.62
N SER A 190 5.85 -3.96 0.61
CA SER A 190 6.36 -2.58 0.71
C SER A 190 6.64 -2.13 2.15
N GLY A 191 6.49 -3.02 3.13
CA GLY A 191 6.85 -2.78 4.53
C GLY A 191 5.71 -2.23 5.40
N ALA A 192 4.45 -2.35 4.98
CA ALA A 192 3.33 -2.05 5.86
C ALA A 192 3.30 -3.03 7.06
N ASP A 193 3.16 -2.49 8.27
CA ASP A 193 3.09 -3.30 9.48
C ASP A 193 1.73 -4.03 9.60
N LEU A 194 1.75 -5.35 9.45
CA LEU A 194 0.60 -6.24 9.59
C LEU A 194 0.02 -6.26 11.02
N ASN A 195 0.87 -5.99 12.02
CA ASN A 195 0.52 -6.03 13.43
C ASN A 195 0.11 -4.66 14.00
N HIS A 196 0.11 -3.63 13.16
CA HIS A 196 -0.28 -2.29 13.55
C HIS A 196 -1.67 -2.27 14.17
N ARG A 197 -1.80 -1.57 15.30
CA ARG A 197 -3.05 -1.45 16.04
C ARG A 197 -3.61 -0.05 15.83
N ASP A 198 -4.90 0.02 15.52
CA ASP A 198 -5.58 1.31 15.48
C ASP A 198 -5.75 1.90 16.89
N LYS A 199 -6.34 3.09 17.01
CA LYS A 199 -6.58 3.72 18.31
C LYS A 199 -7.53 2.92 19.23
N THR A 200 -8.30 2.00 18.67
CA THR A 200 -9.15 1.08 19.45
C THR A 200 -8.40 -0.17 19.91
N GLY A 201 -7.13 -0.32 19.50
CA GLY A 201 -6.33 -1.51 19.73
C GLY A 201 -6.70 -2.68 18.81
N CYS A 202 -7.51 -2.47 17.77
CA CYS A 202 -7.92 -3.50 16.81
C CYS A 202 -6.85 -3.56 15.66
N THR A 203 -6.29 -4.75 15.38
CA THR A 203 -5.39 -4.99 14.23
C THR A 203 -6.20 -5.13 12.95
N ALA A 204 -5.57 -4.98 11.78
CA ALA A 204 -6.24 -5.15 10.49
C ALA A 204 -6.90 -6.54 10.37
N ALA A 205 -6.17 -7.61 10.70
CA ALA A 205 -6.71 -8.97 10.72
C ALA A 205 -7.94 -9.12 11.62
N ARG A 206 -7.93 -8.49 12.80
CA ARG A 206 -9.08 -8.51 13.73
C ARG A 206 -10.31 -7.81 13.13
N VAL A 207 -10.10 -6.73 12.38
CA VAL A 207 -11.18 -6.04 11.65
C VAL A 207 -11.75 -6.94 10.54
N ALA A 208 -10.89 -7.63 9.79
CA ALA A 208 -11.32 -8.53 8.71
C ALA A 208 -12.16 -9.71 9.20
N ILE A 209 -11.73 -10.39 10.27
CA ILE A 209 -12.47 -11.50 10.90
C ILE A 209 -13.86 -11.03 11.33
N ARG A 210 -13.93 -9.85 11.96
CA ARG A 210 -15.20 -9.29 12.44
C ARG A 210 -16.20 -9.01 11.33
N ARG A 211 -15.71 -8.67 10.13
CA ARG A 211 -16.53 -8.46 8.93
C ARG A 211 -16.86 -9.76 8.18
N LYS A 212 -16.45 -10.92 8.69
CA LYS A 212 -16.67 -12.23 8.07
C LYS A 212 -16.10 -12.30 6.65
N LEU A 213 -14.92 -11.73 6.42
CA LEU A 213 -14.23 -11.82 5.14
C LEU A 213 -13.62 -13.21 4.89
N VAL A 214 -13.44 -14.00 5.94
CA VAL A 214 -12.99 -15.40 5.89
C VAL A 214 -14.22 -16.25 6.26
N GLN A 215 -14.92 -16.77 5.27
CA GLN A 215 -16.00 -17.76 5.45
C GLN A 215 -15.81 -18.91 4.48
#